data_AF-A0A7X8CYB3-F1
#
_entry.id   AF-A0A7X8CYB3-F1
#
_cell.length_a   1.000
_cell.length_b   1.000
_cell.length_c   1.000
_cell.angle_alpha   90.00
_cell.angle_beta   90.00
_cell.angle_gamma   90.00
#
_symmetry.space_group_name_H-M   'P 1'
#
loop_
_entity.id
_entity.type
_entity.pdbx_description
1 polymer ?
#
loop_
_entity_poly.entity_id
_entity_poly.type
_entity_poly.pdbx_seq_one_letter_code
_entity_poly.pdbx_strand_id
1 'polypeptide(L)'
;MKEVKFEDLPETIRKQLSLLIQDSGLPEDEETRNRLALIWDEKYRLFTGQVGSLGLELVQNLDREDPRGAVLLTYSGSLISLGPLRGKSRWLEYASIKLRTDVPELVRGEKAGLAGPIRLDQAAVFEGCPVKRSSALFRIAVCPHGLSADDQERRIREATVYLTNGFVKLNRTRSRTPVPEVEQFTAKAIIGYIAKKNGVTQLAARGLIEDYLSMVETGMLLGERVSVGKLGSASLRYQAARKARLTRNLRTGEEILIPAKPACLAPRFTFSQAVKDKCASVDPTLFGAEEETEEDEEG
;
A
#
# COMPACT_ATOMS: atom_id res chain seq x y z
N MET A 1 -22.94 8.29 1.46
CA MET A 1 -22.70 7.29 0.37
C MET A 1 -23.38 5.99 0.75
N LYS A 2 -23.89 5.22 -0.22
CA LYS A 2 -24.60 3.96 0.05
C LYS A 2 -23.58 2.94 0.56
N GLU A 3 -23.72 2.51 1.80
CA GLU A 3 -22.89 1.47 2.41
C GLU A 3 -23.12 0.17 1.63
N VAL A 4 -22.05 -0.42 1.07
CA VAL A 4 -22.16 -1.67 0.29
C VAL A 4 -22.67 -2.76 1.23
N LYS A 5 -23.85 -3.28 0.95
CA LYS A 5 -24.41 -4.40 1.71
C LYS A 5 -23.96 -5.71 1.10
N PHE A 6 -23.98 -6.77 1.91
CA PHE A 6 -23.68 -8.11 1.46
C PHE A 6 -24.50 -8.51 0.23
N GLU A 7 -25.78 -8.13 0.20
CA GLU A 7 -26.68 -8.44 -0.90
C GLU A 7 -26.33 -7.71 -2.21
N ASP A 8 -25.63 -6.57 -2.15
CA ASP A 8 -25.21 -5.83 -3.33
C ASP A 8 -24.04 -6.49 -4.06
N LEU A 9 -23.36 -7.45 -3.42
CA LEU A 9 -22.23 -8.16 -4.03
C LEU A 9 -22.69 -9.24 -5.01
N PRO A 10 -21.92 -9.50 -6.08
CA PRO A 10 -22.17 -10.61 -6.98
C PRO A 10 -22.28 -11.95 -6.25
N GLU A 11 -23.17 -12.83 -6.72
CA GLU A 11 -23.51 -14.09 -6.05
C GLU A 11 -22.28 -14.96 -5.74
N THR A 12 -21.32 -15.03 -6.67
CA THR A 12 -20.07 -15.78 -6.49
C THR A 12 -19.25 -15.26 -5.32
N ILE A 13 -19.18 -13.93 -5.13
CA ILE A 13 -18.46 -13.31 -4.01
C ILE A 13 -19.20 -13.58 -2.70
N ARG A 14 -20.54 -13.43 -2.69
CA ARG A 14 -21.36 -13.76 -1.51
C ARG A 14 -21.12 -15.18 -1.05
N LYS A 15 -21.15 -16.16 -1.97
CA LYS A 15 -20.86 -17.57 -1.66
C LYS A 15 -19.47 -17.77 -1.03
N GLN A 16 -18.44 -17.11 -1.57
CA GLN A 16 -17.08 -17.24 -1.05
C GLN A 16 -16.91 -16.58 0.33
N LEU A 17 -17.56 -15.44 0.57
CA LEU A 17 -17.58 -14.81 1.88
C LEU A 17 -18.34 -15.64 2.90
N SER A 18 -19.45 -16.28 2.54
CA SER A 18 -20.17 -17.20 3.43
C SER A 18 -19.31 -18.40 3.84
N LEU A 19 -18.60 -19.02 2.89
CA LEU A 19 -17.64 -20.10 3.20
C LEU A 19 -16.53 -19.61 4.14
N LEU A 20 -16.01 -18.41 3.91
CA LEU A 20 -14.99 -17.82 4.77
C LEU A 20 -15.49 -17.60 6.21
N ILE A 21 -16.74 -17.15 6.39
CA ILE A 21 -17.36 -16.97 7.72
C ILE A 21 -17.41 -18.32 8.45
N GLN A 22 -17.90 -19.35 7.76
CA GLN A 22 -18.03 -20.70 8.29
C GLN A 22 -16.67 -21.29 8.68
N ASP A 23 -15.67 -21.21 7.80
CA ASP A 23 -14.32 -21.73 8.01
C ASP A 23 -13.57 -20.98 9.14
N SER A 24 -13.89 -19.71 9.35
CA SER A 24 -13.23 -18.86 10.34
C SER A 24 -13.91 -18.90 11.72
N GLY A 25 -15.04 -19.61 11.86
CA GLY A 25 -15.82 -19.65 13.09
C GLY A 25 -16.38 -18.29 13.50
N LEU A 26 -16.57 -17.37 12.55
CA LEU A 26 -17.21 -16.08 12.82
C LEU A 26 -18.73 -16.24 12.95
N PRO A 27 -19.41 -15.33 13.68
CA PRO A 27 -20.88 -15.32 13.71
C PRO A 27 -21.47 -15.17 12.30
N GLU A 28 -22.46 -15.99 11.97
CA GLU A 28 -23.19 -15.90 10.69
C GLU A 28 -24.29 -14.84 10.69
N ASP A 29 -24.09 -13.75 11.44
CA ASP A 29 -25.04 -12.63 11.55
C ASP A 29 -24.93 -11.63 10.38
N GLU A 30 -25.99 -10.82 10.19
CA GLU A 30 -26.05 -9.82 9.11
C GLU A 30 -24.92 -8.78 9.22
N GLU A 31 -24.56 -8.39 10.45
CA GLU A 31 -23.49 -7.44 10.72
C GLU A 31 -22.14 -7.95 10.20
N THR A 32 -21.81 -9.23 10.48
CA THR A 32 -20.57 -9.87 10.02
C THR A 32 -20.54 -9.96 8.50
N ARG A 33 -21.66 -10.32 7.87
CA ARG A 33 -21.77 -10.39 6.40
C ARG A 33 -21.57 -9.01 5.76
N ASN A 34 -22.27 -7.99 6.24
CA ASN A 34 -22.16 -6.63 5.70
C ASN A 34 -20.75 -6.04 5.93
N ARG A 35 -20.14 -6.31 7.09
CA ARG A 35 -18.76 -5.88 7.38
C ARG A 35 -17.75 -6.53 6.44
N LEU A 36 -17.86 -7.84 6.20
CA LEU A 36 -16.98 -8.54 5.26
C LEU A 36 -17.21 -8.09 3.82
N ALA A 37 -18.45 -7.77 3.46
CA ALA A 37 -18.79 -7.22 2.16
C ALA A 37 -18.11 -5.87 1.93
N LEU A 38 -18.17 -4.99 2.93
CA LEU A 38 -17.49 -3.70 2.90
C LEU A 38 -15.96 -3.85 2.80
N ILE A 39 -15.36 -4.72 3.62
CA ILE A 39 -13.91 -5.00 3.57
C ILE A 39 -13.51 -5.51 2.18
N TRP A 40 -14.31 -6.41 1.59
CA TRP A 40 -14.03 -6.96 0.28
C TRP A 40 -14.11 -5.87 -0.80
N ASP A 41 -15.14 -5.02 -0.76
CA ASP A 41 -15.30 -3.91 -1.71
C ASP A 41 -14.15 -2.90 -1.60
N GLU A 42 -13.80 -2.48 -0.38
CA GLU A 42 -12.68 -1.57 -0.12
C GLU A 42 -11.35 -2.15 -0.63
N LYS A 43 -11.12 -3.46 -0.44
CA LYS A 43 -9.94 -4.15 -1.00
C LYS A 43 -9.96 -4.18 -2.52
N TYR A 44 -11.13 -4.42 -3.12
CA TYR A 44 -11.27 -4.42 -4.56
C TYR A 44 -10.99 -3.02 -5.15
N ARG A 45 -11.51 -1.96 -4.54
CA ARG A 45 -11.22 -0.56 -4.91
C ARG A 45 -9.73 -0.23 -4.77
N LEU A 46 -9.11 -0.65 -3.67
CA LEU A 46 -7.67 -0.45 -3.45
C LEU A 46 -6.83 -1.21 -4.50
N PHE A 47 -7.25 -2.43 -4.85
CA PHE A 47 -6.63 -3.21 -5.93
C PHE A 47 -6.75 -2.53 -7.29
N THR A 48 -7.95 -2.14 -7.71
CA THR A 48 -8.17 -1.54 -9.03
C THR A 48 -7.48 -0.18 -9.14
N GLY A 49 -7.53 0.64 -8.08
CA GLY A 49 -6.81 1.90 -8.01
C GLY A 49 -5.30 1.71 -8.19
N GLN A 50 -4.69 0.80 -7.43
CA GLN A 50 -3.25 0.56 -7.51
C GLN A 50 -2.81 -0.03 -8.87
N VAL A 51 -3.58 -0.98 -9.40
CA VAL A 51 -3.35 -1.58 -10.73
C VAL A 51 -3.40 -0.50 -11.82
N GLY A 52 -4.40 0.37 -11.78
CA GLY A 52 -4.54 1.49 -12.72
C GLY A 52 -3.39 2.50 -12.60
N SER A 53 -3.05 2.90 -11.37
CA SER A 53 -1.97 3.86 -11.08
C SER A 53 -0.59 3.39 -11.58
N LEU A 54 -0.34 2.07 -11.58
CA LEU A 54 0.89 1.46 -12.09
C LEU A 54 0.85 1.11 -13.58
N GLY A 55 -0.28 1.37 -14.24
CA GLY A 55 -0.51 1.04 -15.64
C GLY A 55 -0.39 -0.46 -15.90
N LEU A 56 -0.92 -1.30 -15.00
CA LEU A 56 -1.04 -2.73 -15.22
C LEU A 56 -2.31 -3.03 -16.04
N GLU A 57 -2.24 -4.08 -16.87
CA GLU A 57 -3.32 -4.47 -17.77
C GLU A 57 -4.17 -5.58 -17.13
N LEU A 58 -5.50 -5.41 -17.13
CA LEU A 58 -6.41 -6.48 -16.70
C LEU A 58 -6.63 -7.48 -17.83
N VAL A 59 -6.34 -8.76 -17.55
CA VAL A 59 -6.45 -9.85 -18.53
C VAL A 59 -7.34 -10.99 -18.01
N GLN A 60 -7.85 -11.79 -18.93
CA GLN A 60 -8.68 -12.96 -18.62
C GLN A 60 -7.84 -14.21 -18.33
N ASN A 61 -6.61 -14.24 -18.86
CA ASN A 61 -5.70 -15.37 -18.76
C ASN A 61 -4.25 -14.89 -18.75
N LEU A 62 -3.38 -15.70 -18.14
CA LEU A 62 -1.94 -15.57 -18.16
C LEU A 62 -1.35 -16.96 -18.40
N ASP A 63 -0.68 -17.14 -19.54
CA ASP A 63 -0.07 -18.42 -19.88
C ASP A 63 1.10 -18.77 -18.95
N ARG A 64 1.36 -20.07 -18.81
CA ARG A 64 2.42 -20.61 -17.95
C ARG A 64 3.79 -19.94 -18.20
N GLU A 65 4.12 -19.78 -19.48
CA GLU A 65 5.40 -19.27 -19.96
C GLU A 65 5.37 -17.75 -20.26
N ASP A 66 4.26 -17.05 -19.99
CA ASP A 66 4.16 -15.62 -20.28
C ASP A 66 5.17 -14.84 -19.42
N PRO A 67 6.14 -14.12 -19.98
CA PRO A 67 7.24 -13.56 -19.20
C PRO A 67 6.80 -12.49 -18.19
N ARG A 68 5.57 -11.98 -18.29
CA ARG A 68 5.10 -10.82 -17.54
C ARG A 68 4.91 -11.10 -16.04
N GLY A 69 5.28 -10.14 -15.20
CA GLY A 69 4.89 -10.12 -13.80
C GLY A 69 3.40 -9.82 -13.62
N ALA A 70 2.80 -10.27 -12.52
CA ALA A 70 1.37 -10.17 -12.30
C ALA A 70 0.97 -9.97 -10.83
N VAL A 71 -0.20 -9.36 -10.62
CA VAL A 71 -0.89 -9.27 -9.33
C VAL A 71 -2.30 -9.83 -9.51
N LEU A 72 -2.69 -10.76 -8.66
CA LEU A 72 -3.94 -11.51 -8.73
C LEU A 72 -4.77 -11.25 -7.48
N LEU A 73 -6.08 -11.07 -7.68
CA LEU A 73 -7.06 -10.96 -6.60
C LEU A 73 -8.00 -12.15 -6.67
N THR A 74 -8.17 -12.88 -5.56
CA THR A 74 -9.11 -14.00 -5.47
C THR A 74 -10.53 -13.53 -5.12
N TYR A 75 -11.53 -14.38 -5.34
CA TYR A 75 -12.90 -14.10 -4.88
C TYR A 75 -13.01 -13.97 -3.35
N SER A 76 -12.15 -14.66 -2.60
CA SER A 76 -12.06 -14.47 -1.14
C SER A 76 -11.34 -13.19 -0.73
N GLY A 77 -10.84 -12.41 -1.70
CA GLY A 77 -10.10 -11.16 -1.53
C GLY A 77 -8.60 -11.31 -1.29
N SER A 78 -8.05 -12.53 -1.35
CA SER A 78 -6.62 -12.76 -1.11
C SER A 78 -5.78 -12.24 -2.28
N LEU A 79 -4.55 -11.82 -1.96
CA LEU A 79 -3.64 -11.23 -2.94
C LEU A 79 -2.51 -12.20 -3.27
N ILE A 80 -2.23 -12.37 -4.56
CA ILE A 80 -1.10 -13.15 -5.05
C ILE A 80 -0.26 -12.24 -5.95
N SER A 81 1.02 -12.11 -5.67
CA SER A 81 1.97 -11.38 -6.51
C SER A 81 2.96 -12.35 -7.13
N LEU A 82 3.20 -12.17 -8.43
CA LEU A 82 4.11 -12.98 -9.24
C LEU A 82 5.15 -12.07 -9.88
N GLY A 83 6.41 -12.37 -9.66
CA GLY A 83 7.50 -11.75 -10.39
C GLY A 83 7.46 -12.06 -11.89
N PRO A 84 8.20 -11.28 -12.71
CA PRO A 84 8.46 -11.65 -14.09
C PRO A 84 9.19 -12.99 -14.15
N LEU A 85 9.01 -13.73 -15.25
CA LEU A 85 9.70 -15.00 -15.47
C LEU A 85 11.20 -14.75 -15.65
N ARG A 86 12.03 -15.34 -14.78
CA ARG A 86 13.49 -15.30 -14.90
C ARG A 86 14.01 -16.72 -15.02
N GLY A 87 14.49 -17.07 -16.22
CA GLY A 87 14.83 -18.46 -16.55
C GLY A 87 13.58 -19.33 -16.54
N LYS A 88 13.47 -20.25 -15.56
CA LYS A 88 12.33 -21.19 -15.44
C LYS A 88 11.45 -20.93 -14.21
N SER A 89 11.68 -19.85 -13.49
CA SER A 89 10.99 -19.59 -12.23
C SER A 89 10.67 -18.12 -12.03
N ARG A 90 9.73 -17.87 -11.12
CA ARG A 90 9.35 -16.56 -10.61
C ARG A 90 9.47 -16.57 -9.10
N TRP A 91 9.56 -15.41 -8.49
CA TRP A 91 9.15 -15.30 -7.11
C TRP A 91 7.62 -15.19 -7.02
N LEU A 92 7.06 -15.67 -5.92
CA LEU A 92 5.66 -15.60 -5.58
C LEU A 92 5.52 -15.09 -4.15
N GLU A 93 4.58 -14.19 -3.95
CA GLU A 93 4.11 -13.78 -2.63
C GLU A 93 2.60 -13.96 -2.54
N TYR A 94 2.17 -14.69 -1.53
CA TYR A 94 0.76 -14.91 -1.22
C TYR A 94 0.44 -14.25 0.11
N ALA A 95 -0.46 -13.29 0.09
CA ALA A 95 -1.01 -12.66 1.28
C ALA A 95 -2.45 -13.16 1.48
N SER A 96 -2.59 -14.13 2.38
CA SER A 96 -3.89 -14.64 2.78
C SER A 96 -4.68 -13.59 3.55
N ILE A 97 -5.98 -13.48 3.30
CA ILE A 97 -6.91 -12.91 4.28
C ILE A 97 -7.37 -14.04 5.20
N LYS A 98 -6.50 -14.51 6.08
CA LYS A 98 -7.07 -14.98 7.36
C LYS A 98 -7.43 -13.71 8.12
N LEU A 99 -8.59 -13.69 8.76
CA LEU A 99 -9.10 -12.60 9.61
C LEU A 99 -8.24 -12.33 10.86
N ARG A 100 -7.01 -12.84 10.90
CA ARG A 100 -6.03 -12.59 11.95
C ARG A 100 -5.48 -11.17 11.79
N THR A 101 -5.40 -10.50 12.93
CA THR A 101 -5.27 -9.05 13.06
C THR A 101 -3.82 -8.58 13.16
N ASP A 102 -2.89 -9.49 13.40
CA ASP A 102 -1.52 -9.20 13.83
C ASP A 102 -0.51 -9.23 12.68
N VAL A 103 -0.52 -10.24 11.81
CA VAL A 103 0.45 -10.35 10.69
C VAL A 103 -0.15 -11.07 9.48
N PRO A 104 0.01 -10.59 8.23
CA PRO A 104 -0.38 -11.40 7.07
C PRO A 104 0.45 -12.68 7.08
N GLU A 105 -0.21 -13.84 6.98
CA GLU A 105 0.45 -15.12 6.73
C GLU A 105 1.01 -15.06 5.30
N LEU A 106 2.14 -14.37 5.19
CA LEU A 106 2.77 -13.96 3.95
C LEU A 106 3.67 -15.09 3.52
N VAL A 107 3.18 -15.91 2.61
CA VAL A 107 3.92 -17.06 2.11
C VAL A 107 4.71 -16.61 0.89
N ARG A 108 6.02 -16.81 0.93
CA ARG A 108 6.94 -16.48 -0.17
C ARG A 108 7.54 -17.73 -0.77
N GLY A 109 7.83 -17.68 -2.06
CA GLY A 109 8.66 -18.67 -2.74
C GLY A 109 9.46 -17.99 -3.85
N GLU A 110 10.78 -18.17 -3.86
CA GLU A 110 11.67 -17.53 -4.85
C GLU A 110 11.82 -18.34 -6.16
N LYS A 111 11.39 -19.61 -6.15
CA LYS A 111 11.49 -20.54 -7.29
C LYS A 111 10.13 -21.10 -7.67
N ALA A 112 9.10 -20.26 -7.63
CA ALA A 112 7.75 -20.63 -7.98
C ALA A 112 7.60 -20.81 -9.49
N GLY A 113 6.86 -21.85 -9.88
CA GLY A 113 6.39 -22.08 -11.24
C GLY A 113 4.87 -22.14 -11.28
N LEU A 114 4.30 -22.01 -12.47
CA LEU A 114 2.87 -22.24 -12.70
C LEU A 114 2.70 -23.69 -13.18
N ALA A 115 1.80 -24.45 -12.56
CA ALA A 115 1.50 -25.82 -13.00
C ALA A 115 0.74 -25.84 -14.34
N GLY A 116 0.04 -24.74 -14.64
CA GLY A 116 -0.72 -24.53 -15.87
C GLY A 116 -1.05 -23.04 -16.05
N PRO A 117 -1.80 -22.69 -17.10
CA PRO A 117 -2.22 -21.31 -17.33
C PRO A 117 -3.14 -20.83 -16.19
N ILE A 118 -3.00 -19.56 -15.84
CA ILE A 118 -3.87 -18.89 -14.89
C ILE A 118 -5.06 -18.31 -15.66
N ARG A 119 -6.28 -18.51 -15.15
CA ARG A 119 -7.52 -18.00 -15.76
C ARG A 119 -8.44 -17.41 -14.70
N LEU A 120 -9.24 -16.43 -15.08
CA LEU A 120 -10.34 -15.97 -14.23
C LEU A 120 -11.29 -17.13 -13.91
N ASP A 121 -11.92 -17.01 -12.74
CA ASP A 121 -12.89 -17.96 -12.19
C ASP A 121 -12.32 -19.36 -11.89
N GLN A 122 -11.02 -19.55 -12.07
CA GLN A 122 -10.31 -20.79 -11.79
C GLN A 122 -9.28 -20.58 -10.68
N ALA A 123 -8.98 -21.66 -9.97
CA ALA A 123 -7.89 -21.67 -9.00
C ALA A 123 -6.54 -21.65 -9.74
N ALA A 124 -5.63 -20.78 -9.31
CA ALA A 124 -4.24 -20.87 -9.76
C ALA A 124 -3.54 -22.02 -9.03
N VAL A 125 -2.71 -22.76 -9.76
CA VAL A 125 -1.95 -23.90 -9.23
C VAL A 125 -0.46 -23.63 -9.43
N PHE A 126 0.30 -23.78 -8.36
CA PHE A 126 1.71 -23.40 -8.32
C PHE A 126 2.61 -24.59 -7.94
N GLU A 127 3.82 -24.55 -8.45
CA GLU A 127 4.89 -25.52 -8.22
C GLU A 127 6.10 -24.82 -7.61
N GLY A 128 7.00 -25.56 -6.96
CA GLY A 128 8.24 -24.99 -6.42
C GLY A 128 8.09 -24.00 -5.26
N CYS A 129 6.87 -23.78 -4.75
CA CYS A 129 6.60 -22.93 -3.58
C CYS A 129 5.66 -23.60 -2.56
N PRO A 130 5.53 -23.04 -1.34
CA PRO A 130 4.71 -23.63 -0.28
C PRO A 130 3.20 -23.53 -0.56
N VAL A 131 2.77 -22.51 -1.30
CA VAL A 131 1.37 -22.38 -1.75
C VAL A 131 1.16 -23.24 -2.98
N LYS A 132 0.42 -24.34 -2.88
CA LYS A 132 0.15 -25.21 -4.04
C LYS A 132 -1.01 -24.76 -4.90
N ARG A 133 -2.02 -24.15 -4.28
CA ARG A 133 -3.27 -23.79 -4.94
C ARG A 133 -3.91 -22.59 -4.26
N SER A 134 -4.50 -21.69 -5.04
CA SER A 134 -5.33 -20.60 -4.54
C SER A 134 -6.83 -20.93 -4.60
N SER A 135 -7.66 -20.07 -4.01
CA SER A 135 -9.07 -19.99 -4.39
C SER A 135 -9.23 -19.41 -5.80
N ALA A 136 -10.46 -19.45 -6.34
CA ALA A 136 -10.76 -18.94 -7.67
C ALA A 136 -10.39 -17.46 -7.81
N LEU A 137 -9.85 -17.09 -8.98
CA LEU A 137 -9.41 -15.73 -9.25
C LEU A 137 -10.55 -14.83 -9.72
N PHE A 138 -10.61 -13.63 -9.16
CA PHE A 138 -11.55 -12.58 -9.55
C PHE A 138 -10.92 -11.58 -10.54
N ARG A 139 -9.64 -11.23 -10.36
CA ARG A 139 -8.89 -10.36 -11.28
C ARG A 139 -7.46 -10.84 -11.47
N ILE A 140 -6.95 -10.63 -12.68
CA ILE A 140 -5.55 -10.84 -13.06
C ILE A 140 -5.06 -9.52 -13.68
N ALA A 141 -4.10 -8.88 -13.03
CA ALA A 141 -3.42 -7.69 -13.53
C ALA A 141 -1.99 -8.04 -13.90
N VAL A 142 -1.54 -7.70 -15.10
CA VAL A 142 -0.19 -8.03 -15.61
C VAL A 142 0.55 -6.76 -16.01
N CYS A 143 1.88 -6.80 -15.98
CA CYS A 143 2.67 -5.71 -16.55
C CYS A 143 2.42 -5.58 -18.07
N PRO A 144 2.42 -4.37 -18.65
CA PRO A 144 2.38 -4.20 -20.10
C PRO A 144 3.51 -4.93 -20.81
N HIS A 145 3.27 -5.29 -22.07
CA HIS A 145 4.33 -5.81 -22.94
C HIS A 145 5.45 -4.78 -23.14
N GLY A 146 6.67 -5.28 -23.42
CA GLY A 146 7.82 -4.43 -23.73
C GLY A 146 8.59 -3.87 -22.53
N LEU A 147 8.13 -4.08 -21.30
CA LEU A 147 8.88 -3.71 -20.09
C LEU A 147 10.01 -4.69 -19.80
N SER A 148 11.16 -4.17 -19.37
CA SER A 148 12.28 -4.97 -18.88
C SER A 148 11.87 -5.79 -17.65
N ALA A 149 12.49 -6.95 -17.43
CA ALA A 149 12.20 -7.74 -16.23
C ALA A 149 12.49 -6.97 -14.93
N ASP A 150 13.45 -6.05 -14.93
CA ASP A 150 13.77 -5.23 -13.76
C ASP A 150 12.71 -4.15 -13.50
N ASP A 151 12.12 -3.56 -14.53
CA ASP A 151 11.04 -2.59 -14.36
C ASP A 151 9.73 -3.26 -13.95
N GLN A 152 9.45 -4.44 -14.52
CA GLN A 152 8.32 -5.27 -14.06
C GLN A 152 8.49 -5.66 -12.59
N GLU A 153 9.68 -6.11 -12.19
CA GLU A 153 10.00 -6.41 -10.79
C GLU A 153 9.69 -5.21 -9.88
N ARG A 154 10.17 -4.02 -10.25
CA ARG A 154 9.93 -2.79 -9.49
C ARG A 154 8.44 -2.49 -9.36
N ARG A 155 7.68 -2.57 -10.46
CA ARG A 155 6.23 -2.30 -10.45
C ARG A 155 5.45 -3.31 -9.62
N ILE A 156 5.69 -4.60 -9.81
CA ILE A 156 4.99 -5.64 -9.04
C ILE A 156 5.32 -5.50 -7.56
N ARG A 157 6.59 -5.28 -7.18
CA ARG A 157 6.96 -5.07 -5.78
C ARG A 157 6.29 -3.85 -5.17
N GLU A 158 6.20 -2.76 -5.92
CA GLU A 158 5.48 -1.55 -5.48
C GLU A 158 4.00 -1.84 -5.24
N ALA A 159 3.34 -2.52 -6.19
CA ALA A 159 1.96 -2.97 -6.04
C ALA A 159 1.77 -3.85 -4.81
N THR A 160 2.62 -4.88 -4.65
CA THR A 160 2.56 -5.84 -3.55
C THR A 160 2.62 -5.12 -2.21
N VAL A 161 3.63 -4.27 -1.99
CA VAL A 161 3.80 -3.56 -0.70
C VAL A 161 2.59 -2.69 -0.37
N TYR A 162 2.12 -1.90 -1.34
CA TYR A 162 0.98 -1.02 -1.16
C TYR A 162 -0.29 -1.83 -0.81
N LEU A 163 -0.58 -2.87 -1.61
CA LEU A 163 -1.78 -3.68 -1.47
C LEU A 163 -1.76 -4.50 -0.19
N THR A 164 -0.64 -5.14 0.16
CA THR A 164 -0.56 -5.93 1.39
C THR A 164 -0.73 -5.07 2.64
N ASN A 165 -0.11 -3.88 2.67
CA ASN A 165 -0.26 -2.97 3.80
C ASN A 165 -1.68 -2.38 3.86
N GLY A 166 -2.22 -1.97 2.72
CA GLY A 166 -3.60 -1.48 2.61
C GLY A 166 -4.61 -2.52 3.09
N PHE A 167 -4.49 -3.77 2.65
CA PHE A 167 -5.39 -4.85 3.04
C PHE A 167 -5.31 -5.16 4.53
N VAL A 168 -4.10 -5.10 5.11
CA VAL A 168 -3.91 -5.28 6.55
C VAL A 168 -4.55 -4.13 7.32
N LYS A 169 -4.38 -2.87 6.87
CA LYS A 169 -5.05 -1.71 7.48
C LYS A 169 -6.57 -1.88 7.47
N LEU A 170 -7.17 -2.20 6.31
CA LEU A 170 -8.61 -2.42 6.19
C LEU A 170 -9.14 -3.52 7.12
N ASN A 171 -8.44 -4.66 7.19
CA ASN A 171 -8.81 -5.75 8.09
C ASN A 171 -8.80 -5.32 9.57
N ARG A 172 -7.85 -4.47 9.97
CA ARG A 172 -7.75 -3.97 11.36
C ARG A 172 -8.81 -2.94 11.69
N THR A 173 -8.94 -1.90 10.85
CA THR A 173 -9.92 -0.82 11.07
C THR A 173 -11.34 -1.37 11.18
N ARG A 174 -11.63 -2.46 10.48
CA ARG A 174 -12.94 -3.12 10.48
C ARG A 174 -12.97 -4.38 11.36
N SER A 175 -11.96 -4.62 12.20
CA SER A 175 -11.96 -5.74 13.16
C SER A 175 -12.81 -5.41 14.39
N ARG A 176 -13.59 -6.38 14.90
CA ARG A 176 -14.31 -6.25 16.18
C ARG A 176 -13.36 -6.20 17.38
N THR A 177 -12.15 -6.76 17.25
CA THR A 177 -11.13 -6.71 18.29
C THR A 177 -10.23 -5.50 18.08
N PRO A 178 -10.06 -4.61 19.08
CA PRO A 178 -9.07 -3.55 19.02
C PRO A 178 -7.70 -4.21 18.86
N VAL A 179 -7.14 -4.04 17.67
CA VAL A 179 -5.81 -4.52 17.34
C VAL A 179 -4.85 -3.40 17.73
N PRO A 180 -3.78 -3.66 18.49
CA PRO A 180 -2.76 -2.66 18.70
C PRO A 180 -2.29 -2.12 17.35
N GLU A 181 -2.16 -0.80 17.26
CA GLU A 181 -1.74 -0.12 16.05
C GLU A 181 -0.38 -0.71 15.62
N VAL A 182 -0.37 -1.48 14.53
CA VAL A 182 0.93 -1.88 13.98
C VAL A 182 1.42 -0.68 13.21
N GLU A 183 2.40 -0.04 13.82
CA GLU A 183 3.30 0.98 13.31
C GLU A 183 4.04 0.51 12.03
N GLN A 184 3.32 0.14 10.97
CA GLN A 184 3.90 -0.44 9.74
C GLN A 184 4.79 0.54 8.98
N PHE A 185 4.61 1.84 9.24
CA PHE A 185 5.36 2.92 8.61
C PHE A 185 6.25 3.69 9.59
N THR A 186 6.57 3.14 10.76
CA THR A 186 7.61 3.73 11.63
C THR A 186 9.00 3.34 11.18
N ALA A 187 10.01 4.11 11.61
CA ALA A 187 11.41 3.84 11.29
C ALA A 187 11.81 2.40 11.60
N LYS A 188 11.35 1.84 12.73
CA LYS A 188 11.62 0.46 13.13
C LYS A 188 11.04 -0.56 12.14
N ALA A 189 9.79 -0.38 11.71
CA ALA A 189 9.14 -1.27 10.75
C ALA A 189 9.78 -1.17 9.35
N ILE A 190 10.10 0.04 8.90
CA ILE A 190 10.80 0.29 7.64
C ILE A 190 12.18 -0.40 7.63
N ILE A 191 12.95 -0.26 8.71
CA ILE A 191 14.25 -0.94 8.88
C ILE A 191 14.06 -2.46 8.80
N GLY A 192 13.08 -3.01 9.53
CA GLY A 192 12.79 -4.44 9.52
C GLY A 192 12.43 -4.96 8.12
N TYR A 193 11.61 -4.20 7.39
CA TYR A 193 11.25 -4.52 6.01
C TYR A 193 12.46 -4.50 5.07
N ILE A 194 13.27 -3.44 5.11
CA ILE A 194 14.47 -3.28 4.27
C ILE A 194 15.49 -4.38 4.57
N ALA A 195 15.71 -4.68 5.85
CA ALA A 195 16.60 -5.75 6.29
C ALA A 195 16.18 -7.11 5.69
N LYS A 196 14.92 -7.48 5.91
CA LYS A 196 14.35 -8.73 5.38
C LYS A 196 14.40 -8.80 3.86
N LYS A 197 14.08 -7.70 3.17
CA LYS A 197 14.05 -7.64 1.70
C LYS A 197 15.44 -7.84 1.10
N ASN A 198 16.45 -7.23 1.69
CA ASN A 198 17.81 -7.26 1.13
C ASN A 198 18.70 -8.36 1.73
N GLY A 199 18.15 -9.19 2.63
CA GLY A 199 18.91 -10.26 3.28
C GLY A 199 20.02 -9.74 4.20
N VAL A 200 19.85 -8.52 4.75
CA VAL A 200 20.83 -7.89 5.66
C VAL A 200 20.29 -7.85 7.09
N THR A 201 21.17 -7.59 8.06
CA THR A 201 20.76 -7.39 9.45
C THR A 201 20.00 -6.07 9.61
N GLN A 202 19.13 -5.97 10.62
CA GLN A 202 18.45 -4.70 10.93
C GLN A 202 19.43 -3.57 11.28
N LEU A 203 20.57 -3.92 11.89
CA LEU A 203 21.64 -2.96 12.19
C LEU A 203 22.23 -2.38 10.91
N ALA A 204 22.56 -3.24 9.93
CA ALA A 204 23.08 -2.78 8.64
C ALA A 204 22.06 -1.94 7.87
N ALA A 205 20.79 -2.37 7.84
CA ALA A 205 19.72 -1.61 7.19
C ALA A 205 19.52 -0.23 7.83
N ARG A 206 19.57 -0.15 9.17
CA ARG A 206 19.50 1.12 9.90
C ARG A 206 20.62 2.06 9.49
N GLY A 207 21.87 1.60 9.52
CA GLY A 207 23.03 2.42 9.17
C GLY A 207 22.90 3.02 7.76
N LEU A 208 22.54 2.21 6.77
CA LEU A 208 22.34 2.68 5.39
C LEU A 208 21.25 3.75 5.26
N ILE A 209 20.18 3.64 6.03
CA ILE A 209 19.08 4.63 6.01
C ILE A 209 19.53 5.92 6.70
N GLU A 210 20.19 5.82 7.85
CA GLU A 210 20.72 6.97 8.59
C GLU A 210 21.76 7.72 7.76
N ASP A 211 22.71 7.02 7.13
CA ASP A 211 23.71 7.61 6.23
C ASP A 211 23.06 8.37 5.06
N TYR A 212 22.02 7.78 4.44
CA TYR A 212 21.27 8.44 3.37
C TYR A 212 20.57 9.72 3.87
N LEU A 213 19.92 9.68 5.03
CA LEU A 213 19.25 10.84 5.60
C LEU A 213 20.25 11.94 5.98
N SER A 214 21.40 11.60 6.55
CA SER A 214 22.47 12.54 6.88
C SER A 214 23.05 13.21 5.63
N MET A 215 23.17 12.49 4.51
CA MET A 215 23.58 13.09 3.24
C MET A 215 22.54 14.09 2.71
N VAL A 216 21.25 13.78 2.84
CA VAL A 216 20.17 14.71 2.46
C VAL A 216 20.21 15.97 3.31
N GLU A 217 20.32 15.82 4.63
CA GLU A 217 20.42 16.93 5.57
C GLU A 217 21.65 17.81 5.27
N THR A 218 22.82 17.19 5.08
CA THR A 218 24.07 17.91 4.79
C THR A 218 23.94 18.75 3.52
N GLY A 219 23.40 18.18 2.44
CA GLY A 219 23.18 18.94 1.20
C GLY A 219 22.22 20.12 1.42
N MET A 220 21.14 19.94 2.16
CA MET A 220 20.22 21.04 2.49
C MET A 220 20.92 22.15 3.28
N LEU A 221 21.71 21.81 4.30
CA LEU A 221 22.44 22.78 5.13
C LEU A 221 23.50 23.55 4.35
N LEU A 222 24.03 22.96 3.27
CA LEU A 222 24.91 23.64 2.31
C LEU A 222 24.15 24.53 1.32
N GLY A 223 22.83 24.63 1.43
CA GLY A 223 21.97 25.44 0.55
C GLY A 223 21.56 24.75 -0.74
N GLU A 224 21.91 23.47 -0.93
CA GLU A 224 21.57 22.71 -2.12
C GLU A 224 20.10 22.29 -2.14
N ARG A 225 19.57 22.13 -3.35
CA ARG A 225 18.31 21.40 -3.57
C ARG A 225 18.64 19.92 -3.74
N VAL A 226 18.41 19.14 -2.69
CA VAL A 226 18.73 17.71 -2.69
C VAL A 226 17.58 16.88 -3.23
N SER A 227 17.84 16.04 -4.23
CA SER A 227 16.85 15.09 -4.74
C SER A 227 16.68 13.91 -3.79
N VAL A 228 15.43 13.58 -3.46
CA VAL A 228 15.05 12.41 -2.63
C VAL A 228 14.39 11.37 -3.55
N GLY A 229 15.03 11.13 -4.70
CA GLY A 229 14.56 10.22 -5.73
C GLY A 229 13.17 10.56 -6.26
N LYS A 230 12.30 9.56 -6.35
CA LYS A 230 10.94 9.71 -6.88
C LYS A 230 10.03 10.56 -5.99
N LEU A 231 10.36 10.76 -4.71
CA LEU A 231 9.52 11.52 -3.79
C LEU A 231 9.49 13.01 -4.14
N GLY A 232 10.63 13.56 -4.56
CA GLY A 232 10.77 14.98 -4.84
C GLY A 232 12.13 15.53 -4.41
N SER A 233 12.14 16.74 -3.88
CA SER A 233 13.37 17.40 -3.42
C SER A 233 13.19 18.11 -2.09
N ALA A 234 14.22 18.06 -1.26
CA ALA A 234 14.33 18.81 -0.02
C ALA A 234 15.31 19.99 -0.21
N SER A 235 14.97 21.16 0.33
CA SER A 235 15.77 22.39 0.18
C SER A 235 15.47 23.36 1.32
N LEU A 236 16.29 24.40 1.47
CA LEU A 236 15.99 25.51 2.37
C LEU A 236 15.23 26.63 1.62
N ARG A 237 14.19 27.19 2.25
CA ARG A 237 13.45 28.37 1.79
C ARG A 237 13.74 29.55 2.72
N TYR A 238 14.06 30.70 2.15
CA TYR A 238 14.16 31.95 2.90
C TYR A 238 12.81 32.37 3.48
N GLN A 239 12.79 32.68 4.77
CA GLN A 239 11.68 33.29 5.47
C GLN A 239 12.09 34.71 5.90
N ALA A 240 11.35 35.71 5.41
CA ALA A 240 11.58 37.09 5.80
C ALA A 240 11.26 37.31 7.29
N ALA A 241 11.91 38.31 7.89
CA ALA A 241 11.64 38.69 9.27
C ALA A 241 10.17 39.11 9.46
N ARG A 242 9.56 38.67 10.56
CA ARG A 242 8.19 39.02 10.94
C ARG A 242 8.21 39.80 12.25
N LYS A 243 7.53 40.95 12.27
CA LYS A 243 7.37 41.75 13.49
C LYS A 243 6.44 41.05 14.48
N ALA A 244 6.55 41.42 15.76
CA ALA A 244 5.62 40.97 16.78
C ALA A 244 4.19 41.41 16.43
N ARG A 245 3.21 40.53 16.63
CA ARG A 245 1.80 40.80 16.35
C ARG A 245 0.90 40.11 17.37
N LEU A 246 -0.22 40.76 17.71
CA LEU A 246 -1.29 40.13 18.48
C LEU A 246 -2.16 39.32 17.52
N THR A 247 -2.37 38.05 17.85
CA THR A 247 -3.27 37.15 17.15
C THR A 247 -4.29 36.65 18.16
N ARG A 248 -5.54 36.49 17.74
CA ARG A 248 -6.57 35.88 18.57
C ARG A 248 -6.47 34.35 18.47
N ASN A 249 -6.43 33.65 19.59
CA ASN A 249 -6.53 32.20 19.61
C ASN A 249 -7.94 31.80 19.13
N LEU A 250 -8.03 31.04 18.04
CA LEU A 250 -9.31 30.64 17.44
C LEU A 250 -10.15 29.74 18.35
N ARG A 251 -9.53 29.02 19.29
CA ARG A 251 -10.21 28.12 20.24
C ARG A 251 -10.62 28.81 21.53
N THR A 252 -9.79 29.70 22.09
CA THR A 252 -10.06 30.33 23.40
C THR A 252 -10.51 31.78 23.32
N GLY A 253 -10.33 32.44 22.17
CA GLY A 253 -10.68 33.84 21.95
C GLY A 253 -9.73 34.84 22.60
N GLU A 254 -8.70 34.38 23.31
CA GLU A 254 -7.70 35.21 23.99
C GLU A 254 -6.70 35.83 23.00
N GLU A 255 -6.20 37.02 23.32
CA GLU A 255 -5.12 37.66 22.55
C GLU A 255 -3.78 37.03 22.91
N ILE A 256 -3.12 36.42 21.93
CA ILE A 256 -1.78 35.85 22.04
C ILE A 256 -0.80 36.76 21.30
N LEU A 257 0.24 37.19 22.01
CA LEU A 257 1.38 37.86 21.39
C LEU A 257 2.27 36.83 20.68
N ILE A 258 2.34 36.91 19.36
CA ILE A 258 3.34 36.18 18.57
C ILE A 258 4.61 37.04 18.56
N PRO A 259 5.75 36.56 19.09
CA PRO A 259 6.97 37.34 19.14
C PRO A 259 7.54 37.57 17.74
N ALA A 260 8.34 38.63 17.60
CA ALA A 260 9.06 38.88 16.36
C ALA A 260 9.99 37.69 16.04
N LYS A 261 10.01 37.28 14.78
CA LYS A 261 10.93 36.24 14.28
C LYS A 261 11.91 36.87 13.30
N PRO A 262 13.23 36.74 13.50
CA PRO A 262 14.22 37.23 12.54
C PRO A 262 14.13 36.45 11.22
N ALA A 263 14.77 36.97 10.18
CA ALA A 263 14.88 36.25 8.92
C ALA A 263 15.65 34.95 9.13
N CYS A 264 15.16 33.84 8.57
CA CYS A 264 15.77 32.53 8.71
C CYS A 264 15.59 31.68 7.46
N LEU A 265 16.35 30.58 7.38
CA LEU A 265 16.12 29.53 6.40
C LEU A 265 15.30 28.43 7.06
N ALA A 266 14.22 28.01 6.40
CA ALA A 266 13.37 26.92 6.86
C ALA A 266 13.39 25.76 5.86
N PRO A 267 13.34 24.50 6.32
CA PRO A 267 13.25 23.35 5.44
C PRO A 267 11.95 23.40 4.62
N ARG A 268 12.05 23.01 3.36
CA ARG A 268 10.93 22.85 2.42
C ARG A 268 11.10 21.56 1.64
N PHE A 269 10.07 20.73 1.64
CA PHE A 269 9.96 19.60 0.72
C PHE A 269 9.05 19.96 -0.45
N THR A 270 9.43 19.56 -1.66
CA THR A 270 8.59 19.70 -2.86
C THR A 270 8.39 18.32 -3.46
N PHE A 271 7.15 17.83 -3.48
CA PHE A 271 6.83 16.52 -4.06
C PHE A 271 6.94 16.54 -5.58
N SER A 272 7.41 15.43 -6.15
CA SER A 272 7.46 15.23 -7.61
C SER A 272 6.05 15.14 -8.20
N GLN A 273 5.91 15.48 -9.49
CA GLN A 273 4.62 15.34 -10.18
C GLN A 273 4.11 13.90 -10.14
N ALA A 274 5.02 12.92 -10.31
CA ALA A 274 4.67 11.51 -10.25
C ALA A 274 4.05 11.08 -8.91
N VAL A 275 4.47 11.67 -7.79
CA VAL A 275 3.84 11.41 -6.48
C VAL A 275 2.48 12.10 -6.40
N LYS A 276 2.39 13.35 -6.84
CA LYS A 276 1.12 14.11 -6.84
C LYS A 276 0.04 13.39 -7.66
N ASP A 277 0.39 12.89 -8.84
CA ASP A 277 -0.52 12.15 -9.72
C ASP A 277 -1.00 10.84 -9.04
N LYS A 278 -0.08 10.13 -8.36
CA LYS A 278 -0.44 8.94 -7.58
C LYS A 278 -1.37 9.27 -6.44
N CYS A 279 -1.09 10.32 -5.67
CA CYS A 279 -1.98 10.78 -4.60
C CYS A 279 -3.36 11.17 -5.13
N ALA A 280 -3.44 11.84 -6.27
CA ALA A 280 -4.71 12.20 -6.90
C ALA A 280 -5.53 10.98 -7.37
N SER A 281 -4.88 9.85 -7.63
CA SER A 281 -5.56 8.59 -7.96
C SER A 281 -6.06 7.82 -6.73
N VAL A 282 -5.70 8.25 -5.52
CA VAL A 282 -6.16 7.62 -4.28
C VAL A 282 -7.56 8.08 -3.97
N ASP A 283 -8.45 7.12 -3.71
CA ASP A 283 -9.81 7.40 -3.34
C ASP A 283 -9.90 7.94 -1.91
N PRO A 284 -10.33 9.21 -1.72
CA PRO A 284 -10.35 9.83 -0.39
C PRO A 284 -11.35 9.14 0.53
N THR A 285 -12.34 8.40 0.01
CA THR A 285 -13.32 7.69 0.85
C THR A 285 -12.73 6.49 1.60
N LEU A 286 -11.52 6.04 1.23
CA LEU A 286 -10.80 4.95 1.91
C LEU A 286 -10.13 5.39 3.23
N PHE A 287 -9.97 6.70 3.42
CA PHE A 287 -9.39 7.30 4.62
C PHE A 287 -10.46 8.26 5.13
N GLY A 288 -11.22 7.85 6.17
CA GLY A 288 -12.33 8.66 6.68
C GLY A 288 -11.93 10.12 6.77
N ALA A 289 -12.79 11.02 6.28
CA ALA A 289 -12.52 12.45 6.24
C ALA A 289 -12.20 12.93 7.67
N GLU A 290 -10.93 12.98 8.02
CA GLU A 290 -10.48 13.86 9.06
C GLU A 290 -10.67 15.25 8.46
N GLU A 291 -11.63 16.00 9.01
CA GLU A 291 -11.80 17.41 8.72
C GLU A 291 -10.45 18.08 9.00
N GLU A 292 -9.63 18.25 7.96
CA GLU A 292 -8.55 19.20 7.99
C GLU A 292 -9.22 20.56 8.12
N THR A 293 -9.20 21.09 9.34
CA THR A 293 -9.45 22.51 9.58
C THR A 293 -8.46 23.26 8.71
N GLU A 294 -8.99 23.95 7.69
CA GLU A 294 -8.28 24.87 6.83
C GLU A 294 -7.60 25.95 7.69
N GLU A 295 -6.38 25.70 8.12
CA GLU A 295 -5.44 26.71 8.59
C GLU A 295 -4.17 26.58 7.76
N ASP A 296 -4.28 26.91 6.48
CA ASP A 296 -3.19 27.50 5.69
C ASP A 296 -3.71 27.78 4.27
N GLU A 297 -4.30 28.95 4.07
CA GLU A 297 -4.09 29.83 2.90
C GLU A 297 -5.09 30.99 2.91
N GLU A 298 -4.64 32.17 3.34
CA GLU A 298 -4.82 33.46 2.63
C GLU A 298 -4.18 34.59 3.46
N GLY A 299 -3.11 35.21 2.92
CA GLY A 299 -2.53 36.49 3.40
C GLY A 299 -1.06 36.47 3.84
#